data_AF-A0A7J6WI71-F1
#
_entry.id   AF-A0A7J6WI71-F1
#
_cell.length_a   1.000
_cell.length_b   1.000
_cell.length_c   1.000
_cell.angle_alpha   90.00
_cell.angle_beta   90.00
_cell.angle_gamma   90.00
#
_symmetry.space_group_name_H-M   'P 1'
#
loop_
_entity.id
_entity.type
_entity.pdbx_description
1 polymer ?
#
loop_
_entity_poly.entity_id
_entity_poly.type
_entity_poly.pdbx_seq_one_letter_code
_entity_poly.pdbx_strand_id
1 'polypeptide(L)'
;MFAVPQAEGPTIHLESTAGKLSSKLFLLLFYLHLILLSILITFLTLRGIFTSRTHRRNLLLHWYPSLLTSSTIAALIAIACQVAIRKNPSKTLKAIFWLSPSLTCAAGILLLSIGTASSLIVSAFALIFALIQSLYGCWVVPRKDYATRILSVSVSAPISNATNFLTMFLVMGTFYSVFAISGLGGVIKMQTRIDPIFVFAILLSLVWTMHVIKNIMQVAVSRPVYQYFTRVTDVDTRVALDDTVKNGMGSICVGSILVPIIGIIRGLSRVMSSIAGDTDEFMFSCASCYAGLTDRLVAYGNRWGFVHVGVYGKGFVCASVDSWEMFERVGMKSLIDSDLTGTICFLCAVAGGSFCTLVAGSWVLFVHKDYAFLVSIYAFFIGYFLIRIAMAWPQACVSAYYVAFAENPQGLQFDSTIHNRLQ
;
A
#
# COMPACT_ATOMS: atom_id res chain seq x y z
N MET A 1 20.47 -45.44 -21.67
CA MET A 1 19.72 -44.50 -22.52
C MET A 1 18.35 -44.33 -21.89
N PHE A 2 18.25 -43.48 -20.85
CA PHE A 2 17.00 -43.25 -20.13
C PHE A 2 16.35 -41.99 -20.68
N ALA A 3 15.17 -42.16 -21.25
CA ALA A 3 14.37 -41.07 -21.81
C ALA A 3 13.91 -40.15 -20.67
N VAL A 4 14.37 -38.91 -20.73
CA VAL A 4 13.84 -37.80 -19.93
C VAL A 4 12.41 -37.53 -20.43
N PRO A 5 11.37 -37.52 -19.57
CA PRO A 5 10.06 -37.07 -19.99
C PRO A 5 10.16 -35.59 -20.37
N GLN A 6 9.80 -35.26 -21.61
CA GLN A 6 9.67 -33.87 -22.03
C GLN A 6 8.65 -33.18 -21.13
N ALA A 7 9.09 -32.10 -20.47
CA ALA A 7 8.22 -31.19 -19.77
C ALA A 7 7.17 -30.66 -20.75
N GLU A 8 5.90 -30.94 -20.48
CA GLU A 8 4.77 -30.30 -21.15
C GLU A 8 4.95 -28.77 -21.06
N GLY A 9 4.81 -28.11 -22.21
CA GLY A 9 4.94 -26.66 -22.33
C GLY A 9 3.94 -25.89 -21.46
N PRO A 10 4.10 -24.57 -21.31
CA PRO A 10 3.31 -23.77 -20.39
C PRO A 10 1.84 -23.86 -20.80
N THR A 11 1.01 -24.36 -19.89
CA THR A 11 -0.45 -24.27 -19.98
C THR A 11 -0.83 -22.79 -19.99
N ILE A 12 -1.04 -22.25 -21.19
CA ILE A 12 -1.63 -20.95 -21.42
C ILE A 12 -3.06 -21.03 -20.89
N HIS A 13 -3.25 -20.73 -19.60
CA HIS A 13 -4.58 -20.55 -19.03
C HIS A 13 -5.24 -19.38 -19.75
N LEU A 14 -6.18 -19.71 -20.63
CA LEU A 14 -7.01 -18.76 -21.36
C LEU A 14 -7.71 -17.87 -20.33
N GLU A 15 -7.28 -16.62 -20.21
CA GLU A 15 -8.01 -15.62 -19.44
C GLU A 15 -9.44 -15.55 -19.99
N SER A 16 -10.43 -15.81 -19.14
CA SER A 16 -11.83 -15.84 -19.56
C SER A 16 -12.21 -14.50 -20.21
N THR A 17 -13.05 -14.53 -21.24
CA THR A 17 -13.53 -13.33 -21.93
C THR A 17 -14.11 -12.29 -20.96
N ALA A 18 -14.75 -12.77 -19.88
CA ALA A 18 -15.25 -11.94 -18.78
C ALA A 18 -14.13 -11.24 -17.98
N GLY A 19 -13.01 -11.91 -17.72
CA GLY A 19 -11.84 -11.33 -17.07
C GLY A 19 -11.23 -10.18 -17.88
N LYS A 20 -11.05 -10.39 -19.19
CA LYS A 20 -10.55 -9.37 -20.13
C LYS A 20 -11.48 -8.16 -20.20
N LEU A 21 -12.80 -8.41 -20.27
CA LEU A 21 -13.81 -7.35 -20.31
C LEU A 21 -13.80 -6.52 -19.03
N SER A 22 -13.76 -7.17 -17.86
CA SER A 22 -13.67 -6.50 -16.57
C SER A 22 -12.41 -5.64 -16.46
N SER A 23 -11.25 -6.18 -16.82
CA SER A 23 -9.98 -5.44 -16.83
C SER A 23 -10.05 -4.16 -17.69
N LYS A 24 -10.61 -4.27 -18.91
CA LYS A 24 -10.80 -3.11 -19.81
C LYS A 24 -11.79 -2.08 -19.25
N LEU A 25 -12.89 -2.54 -18.64
CA LEU A 25 -13.89 -1.65 -18.03
C LEU A 25 -13.28 -0.82 -16.89
N PHE A 26 -12.55 -1.47 -15.98
CA PHE A 26 -11.91 -0.78 -14.85
C PHE A 26 -10.79 0.16 -15.30
N LEU A 27 -10.07 -0.19 -16.37
CA LEU A 27 -9.10 0.70 -16.98
C LEU A 27 -9.77 1.97 -17.54
N LEU A 28 -10.86 1.80 -18.30
CA LEU A 28 -11.64 2.92 -18.82
C LEU A 28 -12.18 3.79 -17.68
N LEU A 29 -12.74 3.16 -16.64
CA LEU A 29 -13.28 3.85 -15.47
C LEU A 29 -12.19 4.65 -14.75
N PHE A 30 -10.99 4.10 -14.60
CA PHE A 30 -9.86 4.79 -13.98
C PHE A 30 -9.42 6.02 -14.78
N TYR A 31 -9.29 5.91 -16.11
CA TYR A 31 -8.95 7.06 -16.96
C TYR A 31 -10.05 8.12 -16.98
N LEU A 32 -11.32 7.72 -17.07
CA LEU A 32 -12.45 8.65 -16.99
C LEU A 32 -12.45 9.38 -15.65
N HIS A 33 -12.21 8.67 -14.55
CA HIS A 33 -12.04 9.26 -13.22
C HIS A 33 -10.92 10.30 -13.21
N LEU A 34 -9.74 10.00 -13.77
CA LEU A 34 -8.61 10.94 -13.79
C LEU A 34 -8.95 12.20 -14.58
N ILE A 35 -9.58 12.06 -15.76
CA ILE A 35 -9.98 13.20 -16.59
C ILE A 35 -10.99 14.07 -15.85
N LEU A 36 -12.06 13.48 -15.33
CA LEU A 36 -13.12 14.21 -14.63
C LEU A 36 -12.59 14.93 -13.38
N LEU A 37 -11.72 14.26 -12.59
CA LEU A 37 -11.12 14.85 -11.41
C LEU A 37 -10.10 15.94 -11.78
N SER A 38 -9.34 15.78 -12.85
CA SER A 38 -8.44 16.83 -13.35
C SER A 38 -9.22 18.07 -13.78
N ILE A 39 -10.35 17.92 -14.47
CA ILE A 39 -11.23 19.03 -14.83
C ILE A 39 -11.76 19.70 -13.56
N LEU A 40 -12.27 18.92 -12.61
CA LEU A 40 -12.81 19.42 -11.34
C LEU A 40 -11.75 20.20 -10.53
N ILE A 41 -10.56 19.61 -10.33
CA ILE A 41 -9.46 20.23 -9.59
C ILE A 41 -9.01 21.52 -10.27
N THR A 42 -8.89 21.52 -11.60
CA THR A 42 -8.53 22.71 -12.38
C THR A 42 -9.60 23.80 -12.26
N PHE A 43 -10.88 23.43 -12.31
CA PHE A 43 -11.97 24.37 -12.11
C PHE A 43 -11.95 25.01 -10.71
N LEU A 44 -11.81 24.18 -9.66
CA LEU A 44 -11.77 24.63 -8.27
C LEU A 44 -10.55 25.53 -7.99
N THR A 45 -9.38 25.18 -8.52
CA THR A 45 -8.16 26.00 -8.39
C THR A 45 -8.31 27.35 -9.07
N LEU A 46 -8.70 27.38 -10.34
CA LEU A 46 -8.86 28.62 -11.09
C LEU A 46 -9.88 29.53 -10.38
N ARG A 47 -11.03 28.99 -9.99
CA ARG A 47 -12.03 29.74 -9.25
C ARG A 47 -11.48 30.32 -7.95
N GLY A 48 -10.77 29.52 -7.14
CA GLY A 48 -10.15 29.99 -5.90
C GLY A 48 -9.14 31.12 -6.11
N ILE A 49 -8.35 31.02 -7.18
CA ILE A 49 -7.35 32.01 -7.60
C ILE A 49 -7.98 33.33 -8.08
N PHE A 50 -9.10 33.28 -8.80
CA PHE A 50 -9.78 34.46 -9.35
C PHE A 50 -10.72 35.15 -8.34
N THR A 51 -11.34 34.40 -7.42
CA THR A 51 -12.39 34.95 -6.55
C THR A 51 -11.84 35.79 -5.39
N SER A 52 -10.63 35.53 -4.89
CA SER A 52 -10.13 36.22 -3.70
C SER A 52 -8.60 36.39 -3.68
N ARG A 53 -8.12 37.64 -3.77
CA ARG A 53 -6.69 38.01 -3.66
C ARG A 53 -6.05 37.51 -2.34
N THR A 54 -6.79 37.57 -1.23
CA THR A 54 -6.40 37.05 0.09
C THR A 54 -6.27 35.53 0.13
N HIS A 55 -7.05 34.80 -0.69
CA HIS A 55 -7.04 33.35 -0.74
C HIS A 55 -5.82 32.85 -1.52
N ARG A 56 -5.55 33.47 -2.68
CA ARG A 56 -4.32 33.26 -3.45
C ARG A 56 -3.08 33.44 -2.56
N ARG A 57 -3.06 34.50 -1.74
CA ARG A 57 -1.97 34.75 -0.78
C ARG A 57 -1.86 33.66 0.27
N ASN A 58 -2.96 33.28 0.94
CA ASN A 58 -2.92 32.28 2.00
C ASN A 58 -2.55 30.87 1.49
N LEU A 59 -3.08 30.48 0.33
CA LEU A 59 -2.79 29.21 -0.33
C LEU A 59 -1.30 29.12 -0.71
N LEU A 60 -0.77 30.16 -1.37
CA LEU A 60 0.61 30.18 -1.85
C LEU A 60 1.64 30.38 -0.72
N LEU A 61 1.35 31.15 0.32
CA LEU A 61 2.31 31.37 1.41
C LEU A 61 2.30 30.28 2.49
N HIS A 62 1.16 29.61 2.74
CA HIS A 62 1.01 28.81 3.96
C HIS A 62 0.77 27.33 3.69
N TRP A 63 -0.13 27.00 2.75
CA TRP A 63 -0.49 25.62 2.47
C TRP A 63 0.52 24.92 1.56
N TYR A 64 0.88 25.57 0.45
CA TYR A 64 1.80 24.99 -0.52
C TYR A 64 3.20 24.76 0.06
N PRO A 65 3.83 25.72 0.76
CA PRO A 65 5.18 25.52 1.27
C PRO A 65 5.26 24.39 2.29
N SER A 66 4.34 24.31 3.25
CA SER A 66 4.36 23.27 4.29
C SER A 66 4.07 21.87 3.74
N LEU A 67 3.19 21.76 2.75
CA LEU A 67 2.86 20.47 2.13
C LEU A 67 3.95 20.04 1.14
N LEU A 68 4.55 20.98 0.41
CA LEU A 68 5.67 20.69 -0.47
C LEU A 68 6.89 20.22 0.35
N THR A 69 7.24 20.91 1.44
CA THR A 69 8.33 20.48 2.33
C THR A 69 8.05 19.11 2.95
N SER A 70 6.81 18.86 3.38
CA SER A 70 6.44 17.54 3.88
C SER A 70 6.52 16.46 2.81
N SER A 71 6.12 16.74 1.56
CA SER A 71 6.20 15.77 0.46
C SER A 71 7.64 15.46 0.04
N THR A 72 8.53 16.46 0.05
CA THR A 72 9.95 16.24 -0.26
C THR A 72 10.61 15.43 0.85
N ILE A 73 10.32 15.75 2.13
CA ILE A 73 10.76 14.97 3.28
C ILE A 73 10.26 13.53 3.19
N ALA A 74 8.98 13.31 2.86
CA ALA A 74 8.42 11.98 2.66
C ALA A 74 9.16 11.19 1.58
N ALA A 75 9.45 11.82 0.43
CA ALA A 75 10.20 11.18 -0.65
C ALA A 75 11.64 10.81 -0.22
N LEU A 76 12.32 11.67 0.56
CA LEU A 76 13.63 11.37 1.11
C LEU A 76 13.59 10.21 2.11
N ILE A 77 12.61 10.19 3.01
CA ILE A 77 12.40 9.08 3.95
C ILE A 77 12.08 7.79 3.17
N ALA A 78 11.28 7.87 2.10
CA ALA A 78 10.94 6.72 1.27
C ALA A 78 12.17 6.06 0.66
N ILE A 79 13.09 6.86 0.11
CA ILE A 79 14.38 6.40 -0.43
C ILE A 79 15.25 5.83 0.70
N ALA A 80 15.35 6.55 1.83
CA ALA A 80 16.13 6.10 2.99
C ALA A 80 15.63 4.75 3.53
N CYS A 81 14.32 4.55 3.63
CA CYS A 81 13.71 3.29 4.05
C CYS A 81 14.03 2.16 3.07
N GLN A 82 13.96 2.40 1.76
CA GLN A 82 14.33 1.40 0.75
C GLN A 82 15.80 0.97 0.91
N VAL A 83 16.71 1.94 1.04
CA VAL A 83 18.15 1.68 1.24
C VAL A 83 18.39 0.95 2.56
N ALA A 84 17.70 1.33 3.63
CA ALA A 84 17.84 0.70 4.95
C ALA A 84 17.40 -0.76 4.91
N ILE A 85 16.25 -1.07 4.28
CA ILE A 85 15.75 -2.44 4.11
C ILE A 85 16.75 -3.30 3.33
N ARG A 86 17.35 -2.76 2.28
CA ARG A 86 18.36 -3.48 1.47
C ARG A 86 19.64 -3.75 2.25
N LYS A 87 20.13 -2.78 3.02
CA LYS A 87 21.40 -2.90 3.74
C LYS A 87 21.29 -3.73 5.01
N ASN A 88 20.23 -3.53 5.80
CA ASN A 88 20.08 -4.14 7.13
C ASN A 88 18.59 -4.39 7.47
N PRO A 89 17.94 -5.39 6.83
CA PRO A 89 16.50 -5.62 7.01
C PRO A 89 16.11 -5.86 8.48
N SER A 90 16.96 -6.57 9.25
CA SER A 90 16.73 -6.82 10.68
C SER A 90 16.65 -5.54 11.52
N LYS A 91 17.64 -4.64 11.36
CA LYS A 91 17.68 -3.38 12.11
C LYS A 91 16.52 -2.47 11.71
N THR A 92 16.21 -2.40 10.42
CA THR A 92 15.10 -1.59 9.92
C THR A 92 13.75 -2.08 10.42
N LEU A 93 13.51 -3.38 10.43
CA LEU A 93 12.29 -3.98 10.97
C LEU A 93 12.11 -3.62 12.45
N LYS A 94 13.17 -3.78 13.27
CA LYS A 94 13.14 -3.38 14.69
C LYS A 94 12.86 -1.89 14.86
N ALA A 95 13.49 -1.03 14.04
CA ALA A 95 13.28 0.41 14.07
C ALA A 95 11.83 0.79 13.73
N ILE A 96 11.20 0.14 12.74
CA ILE A 96 9.81 0.43 12.34
C ILE A 96 8.84 0.14 13.49
N PHE A 97 8.99 -0.99 14.18
CA PHE A 97 8.12 -1.34 15.33
C PHE A 97 8.24 -0.37 16.51
N TRP A 98 9.37 0.32 16.65
CA TRP A 98 9.57 1.35 17.67
C TRP A 98 9.13 2.74 17.21
N LEU A 99 9.57 3.16 16.03
CA LEU A 99 9.32 4.50 15.51
C LEU A 99 7.85 4.73 15.18
N SER A 100 7.14 3.73 14.66
CA SER A 100 5.73 3.86 14.27
C SER A 100 4.81 4.28 15.43
N PRO A 101 4.75 3.56 16.57
CA PRO A 101 3.91 3.98 17.69
C PRO A 101 4.36 5.32 18.28
N SER A 102 5.67 5.57 18.42
CA SER A 102 6.19 6.84 18.96
C SER A 102 5.80 8.05 18.11
N LEU A 103 5.98 7.97 16.79
CA LEU A 103 5.61 9.05 15.87
C LEU A 103 4.10 9.24 15.80
N THR A 104 3.33 8.15 15.81
CA THR A 104 1.86 8.22 15.84
C THR A 104 1.36 8.88 17.13
N CYS A 105 1.96 8.56 18.27
CA CYS A 105 1.65 9.20 19.55
C CYS A 105 1.96 10.69 19.52
N ALA A 106 3.16 11.06 19.06
CA ALA A 106 3.55 12.47 18.93
C ALA A 106 2.61 13.24 17.98
N ALA A 107 2.23 12.66 16.84
CA ALA A 107 1.25 13.26 15.93
C ALA A 107 -0.14 13.41 16.60
N GLY A 108 -0.55 12.43 17.41
CA GLY A 108 -1.76 12.52 18.23
C GLY A 108 -1.73 13.68 19.22
N ILE A 109 -0.60 13.87 19.93
CA ILE A 109 -0.40 15.00 20.85
C ILE A 109 -0.43 16.35 20.10
N LEU A 110 0.18 16.43 18.92
CA LEU A 110 0.10 17.62 18.08
C LEU A 110 -1.35 17.92 17.65
N LEU A 111 -2.12 16.91 17.23
CA LEU A 111 -3.52 17.09 16.88
C LEU A 111 -4.38 17.51 18.08
N LEU A 112 -4.04 17.02 19.27
CA LEU A 112 -4.66 17.41 20.53
C LEU A 112 -4.42 18.90 20.83
N SER A 113 -3.21 19.41 20.60
CA SER A 113 -2.84 20.82 20.87
C SER A 113 -3.53 21.83 19.94
N ILE A 114 -4.03 21.39 18.77
CA ILE A 114 -4.83 22.24 17.88
C ILE A 114 -6.16 22.64 18.56
N GLY A 115 -6.78 21.76 19.35
CA GLY A 115 -7.94 22.07 20.17
C GLY A 115 -9.28 22.29 19.45
N THR A 116 -9.42 21.84 18.19
CA THR A 116 -10.72 21.86 17.47
C THR A 116 -11.51 20.58 17.73
N ALA A 117 -12.84 20.62 17.66
CA ALA A 117 -13.68 19.42 17.87
C ALA A 117 -13.26 18.24 16.95
N SER A 118 -12.98 18.51 15.67
CA SER A 118 -12.50 17.49 14.73
C SER A 118 -11.10 16.97 15.08
N SER A 119 -10.18 17.85 15.52
CA SER A 119 -8.83 17.42 15.89
C SER A 119 -8.81 16.60 17.17
N LEU A 120 -9.71 16.87 18.13
CA LEU A 120 -9.86 16.06 19.34
C LEU A 120 -10.25 14.61 19.01
N ILE A 121 -11.25 14.42 18.15
CA ILE A 121 -11.69 13.08 17.72
C ILE A 121 -10.54 12.33 17.06
N VAL A 122 -9.87 12.94 16.08
CA VAL A 122 -8.75 12.30 15.38
C VAL A 122 -7.56 12.03 16.32
N SER A 123 -7.29 12.94 17.26
CA SER A 123 -6.22 12.74 18.25
C SER A 123 -6.48 11.53 19.15
N ALA A 124 -7.73 11.34 19.61
CA ALA A 124 -8.11 10.18 20.42
C ALA A 124 -7.89 8.87 19.64
N PHE A 125 -8.35 8.81 18.38
CA PHE A 125 -8.09 7.66 17.51
C PHE A 125 -6.59 7.41 17.29
N ALA A 126 -5.81 8.46 17.05
CA ALA A 126 -4.36 8.34 16.85
C ALA A 126 -3.64 7.80 18.10
N LEU A 127 -4.01 8.26 19.30
CA LEU A 127 -3.42 7.79 20.56
C LEU A 127 -3.80 6.33 20.87
N ILE A 128 -5.08 5.97 20.69
CA ILE A 128 -5.53 4.57 20.82
C ILE A 128 -4.78 3.69 19.81
N PHE A 129 -4.65 4.15 18.58
CA PHE A 129 -3.94 3.41 17.53
C PHE A 129 -2.44 3.27 17.85
N ALA A 130 -1.79 4.28 18.42
CA ALA A 130 -0.40 4.18 18.88
C ALA A 130 -0.22 3.15 20.01
N LEU A 131 -1.19 3.07 20.93
CA LEU A 131 -1.21 2.03 21.97
C LEU A 131 -1.35 0.63 21.35
N ILE A 132 -2.31 0.44 20.43
CA ILE A 132 -2.50 -0.82 19.72
C ILE A 132 -1.24 -1.22 18.95
N GLN A 133 -0.57 -0.29 18.27
CA GLN A 133 0.69 -0.54 17.58
C GLN A 133 1.78 -1.04 18.54
N SER A 134 1.87 -0.44 19.74
CA SER A 134 2.84 -0.83 20.76
C SER A 134 2.57 -2.25 21.27
N LEU A 135 1.32 -2.55 21.62
CA LEU A 135 0.89 -3.88 22.06
C LEU A 135 1.11 -4.95 20.99
N TYR A 136 0.77 -4.63 19.73
CA TYR A 136 1.02 -5.49 18.59
C TYR A 136 2.51 -5.76 18.39
N GLY A 137 3.36 -4.73 18.53
CA GLY A 137 4.81 -4.84 18.47
C GLY A 137 5.40 -5.82 19.49
N CYS A 138 4.80 -5.90 20.68
CA CYS A 138 5.13 -6.90 21.71
C CYS A 138 4.60 -8.29 21.34
N TRP A 139 3.36 -8.39 20.87
CA TRP A 139 2.73 -9.66 20.51
C TRP A 139 3.41 -10.39 19.34
N VAL A 140 3.99 -9.65 18.39
CA VAL A 140 4.62 -10.25 17.19
C VAL A 140 6.08 -10.66 17.39
N VAL A 141 6.67 -10.48 18.58
CA VAL A 141 8.08 -10.82 18.87
C VAL A 141 8.48 -12.22 18.38
N PRO A 142 7.72 -13.31 18.64
CA PRO A 142 8.10 -14.66 18.20
C PRO A 142 8.19 -14.83 16.67
N ARG A 143 7.54 -13.95 15.90
CA ARG A 143 7.50 -13.99 14.43
C ARG A 143 8.55 -13.11 13.76
N LYS A 144 9.25 -12.25 14.53
CA LYS A 144 10.18 -11.25 13.97
C LYS A 144 11.39 -11.89 13.28
N ASP A 145 11.92 -12.98 13.80
CA ASP A 145 13.11 -13.63 13.23
C ASP A 145 12.79 -14.26 11.87
N TYR A 146 11.67 -14.97 11.78
CA TYR A 146 11.17 -15.52 10.52
C TYR A 146 10.93 -14.42 9.48
N ALA A 147 10.20 -13.35 9.85
CA ALA A 147 9.92 -12.23 8.94
C ALA A 147 11.21 -11.52 8.48
N THR A 148 12.19 -11.38 9.38
CA THR A 148 13.49 -10.80 9.04
C THR A 148 14.23 -11.65 8.02
N ARG A 149 14.23 -12.98 8.21
CA ARG A 149 14.93 -13.89 7.32
C ARG A 149 14.29 -13.94 5.94
N ILE A 150 12.97 -14.10 5.87
CA ILE A 150 12.21 -14.04 4.61
C ILE A 150 12.46 -12.72 3.89
N LEU A 151 12.37 -11.59 4.60
CA LEU A 151 12.63 -10.28 4.00
C LEU A 151 14.07 -10.22 3.46
N SER A 152 15.06 -10.66 4.23
CA SER A 152 16.47 -10.62 3.83
C SER A 152 16.79 -11.45 2.59
N VAL A 153 16.21 -12.64 2.47
CA VAL A 153 16.40 -13.51 1.30
C VAL A 153 15.65 -12.93 0.10
N SER A 154 14.41 -12.51 0.29
CA SER A 154 13.57 -12.00 -0.80
C SER A 154 14.17 -10.73 -1.45
N VAL A 155 14.76 -9.84 -0.65
CA VAL A 155 15.36 -8.58 -1.15
C VAL A 155 16.76 -8.75 -1.74
N SER A 156 17.33 -9.97 -1.69
CA SER A 156 18.64 -10.27 -2.27
C SER A 156 18.62 -10.32 -3.80
N ALA A 157 17.44 -10.50 -4.41
CA ALA A 157 17.28 -10.52 -5.85
C ALA A 157 17.79 -9.21 -6.48
N PRO A 158 18.71 -9.27 -7.46
CA PRO A 158 19.29 -8.09 -8.07
C PRO A 158 18.26 -7.38 -8.94
N ILE A 159 17.95 -6.12 -8.60
CA ILE A 159 17.05 -5.27 -9.38
C ILE A 159 17.87 -4.11 -9.93
N SER A 160 18.06 -4.10 -11.24
CA SER A 160 18.74 -3.04 -11.98
C SER A 160 18.07 -1.69 -11.68
N ASN A 161 18.88 -0.69 -11.30
CA ASN A 161 18.41 0.69 -11.11
C ASN A 161 17.23 0.86 -10.11
N ALA A 162 17.11 -0.02 -9.10
CA ALA A 162 15.96 -0.04 -8.17
C ALA A 162 15.64 1.32 -7.51
N THR A 163 16.67 2.13 -7.21
CA THR A 163 16.47 3.47 -6.62
C THR A 163 15.97 4.47 -7.65
N ASN A 164 16.51 4.50 -8.87
CA ASN A 164 16.02 5.37 -9.95
C ASN A 164 14.57 5.02 -10.31
N PHE A 165 14.28 3.72 -10.35
CA PHE A 165 12.92 3.21 -10.54
C PHE A 165 11.98 3.75 -9.46
N LEU A 166 12.33 3.60 -8.17
CA LEU A 166 11.54 4.17 -7.07
C LEU A 166 11.37 5.69 -7.21
N THR A 167 12.44 6.43 -7.53
CA THR A 167 12.39 7.89 -7.68
C THR A 167 11.35 8.31 -8.72
N MET A 168 11.21 7.61 -9.85
CA MET A 168 10.17 7.92 -10.85
C MET A 168 8.76 7.80 -10.27
N PHE A 169 8.47 6.73 -9.52
CA PHE A 169 7.16 6.54 -8.89
C PHE A 169 6.89 7.58 -7.79
N LEU A 170 7.91 7.97 -7.02
CA LEU A 170 7.80 9.02 -6.03
C LEU A 170 7.53 10.38 -6.67
N VAL A 171 8.17 10.71 -7.79
CA VAL A 171 7.89 11.95 -8.54
C VAL A 171 6.44 11.96 -9.02
N MET A 172 5.95 10.86 -9.58
CA MET A 172 4.55 10.75 -10.04
C MET A 172 3.55 10.90 -8.88
N GLY A 173 3.81 10.23 -7.74
CA GLY A 173 2.98 10.34 -6.54
C GLY A 173 2.99 11.76 -5.94
N THR A 174 4.16 12.40 -5.85
CA THR A 174 4.28 13.78 -5.35
C THR A 174 3.55 14.76 -6.27
N PHE A 175 3.75 14.64 -7.59
CA PHE A 175 3.05 15.47 -8.57
C PHE A 175 1.53 15.37 -8.41
N TYR A 176 1.00 14.14 -8.33
CA TYR A 176 -0.43 13.92 -8.17
C TYR A 176 -0.96 14.46 -6.82
N SER A 177 -0.19 14.30 -5.75
CA SER A 177 -0.53 14.84 -4.42
C SER A 177 -0.65 16.36 -4.45
N VAL A 178 0.35 17.04 -5.00
CA VAL A 178 0.38 18.50 -5.11
C VAL A 178 -0.77 18.99 -5.98
N PHE A 179 -1.06 18.28 -7.07
CA PHE A 179 -2.22 18.57 -7.91
C PHE A 179 -3.54 18.40 -7.15
N ALA A 180 -3.74 17.31 -6.40
CA ALA A 180 -4.95 17.12 -5.60
C ALA A 180 -5.15 18.22 -4.53
N ILE A 181 -4.08 18.63 -3.84
CA ILE A 181 -4.09 19.70 -2.84
C ILE A 181 -4.58 21.03 -3.44
N SER A 182 -4.20 21.31 -4.69
CA SER A 182 -4.59 22.55 -5.35
C SER A 182 -6.11 22.72 -5.40
N GLY A 183 -6.85 21.64 -5.69
CA GLY A 183 -8.32 21.65 -5.76
C GLY A 183 -8.97 21.89 -4.40
N LEU A 184 -8.38 21.32 -3.34
CA LEU A 184 -8.86 21.45 -1.96
C LEU A 184 -8.78 22.88 -1.42
N GLY A 185 -7.72 23.60 -1.79
CA GLY A 185 -7.62 25.03 -1.49
C GLY A 185 -8.85 25.80 -1.96
N GLY A 186 -9.32 25.51 -3.18
CA GLY A 186 -10.48 26.18 -3.78
C GLY A 186 -11.83 25.88 -3.09
N VAL A 187 -11.98 24.73 -2.43
CA VAL A 187 -13.25 24.31 -1.80
C VAL A 187 -13.50 25.02 -0.47
N ILE A 188 -12.46 25.31 0.33
CA ILE A 188 -12.59 25.84 1.70
C ILE A 188 -13.29 27.21 1.77
N LYS A 189 -13.40 27.92 0.64
CA LYS A 189 -14.10 29.21 0.55
C LYS A 189 -15.50 29.14 -0.03
N MET A 190 -15.96 27.99 -0.53
CA MET A 190 -17.31 27.90 -1.10
C MET A 190 -18.37 28.10 -0.01
N GLN A 191 -18.12 27.67 1.24
CA GLN A 191 -19.09 27.69 2.35
C GLN A 191 -20.47 27.16 1.90
N THR A 192 -20.46 26.23 0.95
CA THR A 192 -21.69 25.64 0.40
C THR A 192 -21.94 24.28 1.03
N ARG A 193 -23.20 23.86 1.06
CA ARG A 193 -23.59 22.54 1.58
C ARG A 193 -22.93 21.36 0.82
N ILE A 194 -22.38 21.59 -0.38
CA ILE A 194 -21.78 20.55 -1.23
C ILE A 194 -20.25 20.45 -1.09
N ASP A 195 -19.60 21.35 -0.35
CA ASP A 195 -18.14 21.35 -0.13
C ASP A 195 -17.59 20.01 0.37
N PRO A 196 -18.24 19.32 1.35
CA PRO A 196 -17.77 18.02 1.82
C PRO A 196 -17.75 16.95 0.73
N ILE A 197 -18.64 17.03 -0.27
CA ILE A 197 -18.73 16.07 -1.38
C ILE A 197 -17.49 16.21 -2.27
N PHE A 198 -17.06 17.43 -2.57
CA PHE A 198 -15.86 17.67 -3.38
C PHE A 198 -14.58 17.24 -2.64
N VAL A 199 -14.48 17.54 -1.35
CA VAL A 199 -13.36 17.09 -0.51
C VAL A 199 -13.28 15.56 -0.51
N PHE A 200 -14.42 14.89 -0.29
CA PHE A 200 -14.50 13.44 -0.29
C PHE A 200 -14.10 12.85 -1.65
N ALA A 201 -14.61 13.41 -2.76
CA ALA A 201 -14.27 12.96 -4.11
C ALA A 201 -12.77 13.08 -4.41
N ILE A 202 -12.14 14.20 -4.04
CA ILE A 202 -10.70 14.43 -4.22
C ILE A 202 -9.89 13.44 -3.36
N LEU A 203 -10.28 13.22 -2.11
CA LEU A 203 -9.61 12.24 -1.22
C LEU A 203 -9.74 10.81 -1.74
N LEU A 204 -10.93 10.40 -2.18
CA LEU A 204 -11.16 9.08 -2.75
C LEU A 204 -10.31 8.87 -4.01
N SER A 205 -10.23 9.89 -4.86
CA SER A 205 -9.37 9.92 -6.03
C SER A 205 -7.88 9.83 -5.68
N LEU A 206 -7.44 10.56 -4.65
CA LEU A 206 -6.08 10.47 -4.10
C LEU A 206 -5.74 9.05 -3.67
N VAL A 207 -6.61 8.45 -2.86
CA VAL A 207 -6.44 7.09 -2.35
C VAL A 207 -6.33 6.09 -3.50
N TRP A 208 -7.28 6.12 -4.45
CA TRP A 208 -7.30 5.13 -5.53
C TRP A 208 -6.09 5.28 -6.46
N THR A 209 -5.76 6.50 -6.87
CA THR A 209 -4.60 6.76 -7.74
C THR A 209 -3.29 6.35 -7.08
N MET A 210 -3.12 6.66 -5.79
CA MET A 210 -1.93 6.25 -5.04
C MET A 210 -1.81 4.73 -4.91
N HIS A 211 -2.93 4.02 -4.73
CA HIS A 211 -2.93 2.57 -4.74
C HIS A 211 -2.56 2.00 -6.12
N VAL A 212 -3.04 2.60 -7.21
CA VAL A 212 -2.64 2.21 -8.57
C VAL A 212 -1.15 2.40 -8.78
N ILE A 213 -0.59 3.58 -8.46
CA ILE A 213 0.86 3.86 -8.55
C ILE A 213 1.66 2.82 -7.74
N LYS A 214 1.24 2.56 -6.49
CA LYS A 214 1.85 1.55 -5.62
C LYS A 214 1.81 0.14 -6.22
N ASN A 215 0.68 -0.25 -6.81
CA ASN A 215 0.49 -1.59 -7.35
C ASN A 215 1.16 -1.79 -8.72
N ILE A 216 1.31 -0.75 -9.55
CA ILE A 216 2.15 -0.81 -10.76
C ILE A 216 3.58 -1.18 -10.37
N MET A 217 4.13 -0.49 -9.36
CA MET A 217 5.46 -0.81 -8.84
C MET A 217 5.54 -2.22 -8.26
N GLN A 218 4.49 -2.67 -7.56
CA GLN A 218 4.44 -4.03 -7.01
C GLN A 218 4.49 -5.09 -8.13
N VAL A 219 3.67 -4.96 -9.17
CA VAL A 219 3.62 -5.90 -10.29
C VAL A 219 4.94 -5.89 -11.09
N ALA A 220 5.46 -4.70 -11.41
CA ALA A 220 6.67 -4.54 -12.20
C ALA A 220 7.92 -5.10 -11.50
N VAL A 221 7.98 -5.02 -10.16
CA VAL A 221 9.08 -5.58 -9.36
C VAL A 221 8.92 -7.09 -9.14
N SER A 222 7.69 -7.58 -8.98
CA SER A 222 7.46 -9.00 -8.72
C SER A 222 7.95 -9.91 -9.85
N ARG A 223 7.83 -9.51 -11.12
CA ARG A 223 8.27 -10.31 -12.27
C ARG A 223 9.78 -10.65 -12.28
N PRO A 224 10.71 -9.68 -12.28
CA PRO A 224 12.14 -9.98 -12.28
C PRO A 224 12.58 -10.74 -11.02
N VAL A 225 11.98 -10.46 -9.85
CA VAL A 225 12.28 -11.20 -8.63
C VAL A 225 11.82 -12.65 -8.72
N TYR A 226 10.62 -12.89 -9.22
CA TYR A 226 10.09 -14.24 -9.40
C TYR A 226 11.01 -15.04 -10.33
N GLN A 227 11.43 -14.45 -11.46
CA GLN A 227 12.29 -15.13 -12.44
C GLN A 227 13.70 -15.41 -11.91
N TYR A 228 14.22 -14.56 -11.03
CA TYR A 228 15.47 -14.82 -10.32
C TYR A 228 15.40 -16.10 -9.47
N PHE A 229 14.30 -16.29 -8.74
CA PHE A 229 14.11 -17.47 -7.89
C PHE A 229 13.77 -18.74 -8.69
N THR A 230 13.10 -18.62 -9.84
CA THR A 230 12.77 -19.77 -10.71
C THR A 230 13.81 -20.09 -11.79
N ARG A 231 14.86 -19.28 -11.94
CA ARG A 231 15.96 -19.42 -12.92
C ARG A 231 15.51 -19.51 -14.38
N VAL A 232 14.37 -18.89 -14.73
CA VAL A 232 13.85 -18.96 -16.10
C VAL A 232 14.66 -18.06 -17.04
N THR A 233 14.83 -16.78 -16.70
CA THR A 233 15.58 -15.77 -17.49
C THR A 233 15.81 -14.50 -16.67
N ASP A 234 16.93 -13.80 -16.87
CA ASP A 234 17.09 -12.44 -16.35
C ASP A 234 16.22 -11.46 -17.17
N VAL A 235 15.25 -10.82 -16.53
CA VAL A 235 14.41 -9.77 -17.15
C VAL A 235 14.77 -8.42 -16.57
N ASP A 236 15.02 -7.46 -17.47
CA ASP A 236 15.22 -6.07 -17.07
C ASP A 236 13.91 -5.48 -16.51
N THR A 237 14.01 -4.87 -15.34
CA THR A 237 12.93 -4.15 -14.65
C THR A 237 12.19 -3.16 -15.57
N ARG A 238 12.91 -2.53 -16.52
CA ARG A 238 12.31 -1.60 -17.49
C ARG A 238 11.35 -2.30 -18.46
N VAL A 239 11.73 -3.48 -18.96
CA VAL A 239 10.90 -4.28 -19.85
C VAL A 239 9.68 -4.80 -19.08
N ALA A 240 9.88 -5.24 -17.84
CA ALA A 240 8.78 -5.64 -16.97
C ALA A 240 7.79 -4.49 -16.71
N LEU A 241 8.29 -3.26 -16.50
CA LEU A 241 7.43 -2.09 -16.33
C LEU A 241 6.65 -1.75 -17.60
N ASP A 242 7.31 -1.72 -18.76
CA ASP A 242 6.65 -1.39 -20.04
C ASP A 242 5.51 -2.36 -20.35
N ASP A 243 5.75 -3.67 -20.16
CA ASP A 243 4.74 -4.70 -20.30
C ASP A 243 3.60 -4.55 -19.27
N THR A 244 3.94 -4.24 -18.02
CA THR A 244 2.97 -3.98 -16.95
C THR A 244 2.05 -2.81 -17.29
N VAL A 245 2.61 -1.71 -17.82
CA VAL A 245 1.84 -0.51 -18.19
C VAL A 245 0.98 -0.76 -19.43
N LYS A 246 1.46 -1.53 -20.41
CA LYS A 246 0.71 -1.82 -21.63
C LYS A 246 -0.42 -2.82 -21.41
N ASN A 247 -0.16 -3.88 -20.66
CA ASN A 247 -1.04 -5.05 -20.60
C ASN A 247 -1.67 -5.28 -19.22
N GLY A 248 -1.03 -4.83 -18.13
CA GLY A 248 -1.46 -5.11 -16.76
C GLY A 248 -2.35 -4.04 -16.11
N MET A 249 -2.51 -2.86 -16.72
CA MET A 249 -3.12 -1.70 -16.06
C MET A 249 -4.56 -1.93 -15.58
N GLY A 250 -5.41 -2.60 -16.37
CA GLY A 250 -6.78 -2.89 -15.97
C GLY A 250 -6.86 -3.78 -14.72
N SER A 251 -6.09 -4.88 -14.72
CA SER A 251 -5.93 -5.75 -13.56
C SER A 251 -5.40 -5.02 -12.33
N ILE A 252 -4.45 -4.10 -12.52
CA ILE A 252 -3.91 -3.27 -11.44
C ILE A 252 -4.99 -2.35 -10.87
N CYS A 253 -5.82 -1.73 -11.71
CA CYS A 253 -6.92 -0.86 -11.27
C CYS A 253 -7.93 -1.63 -10.42
N VAL A 254 -8.32 -2.83 -10.86
CA VAL A 254 -9.20 -3.75 -10.11
C VAL A 254 -8.59 -4.09 -8.74
N GLY A 255 -7.34 -4.57 -8.74
CA GLY A 255 -6.65 -4.96 -7.51
C GLY A 255 -6.41 -3.80 -6.54
N SER A 256 -6.29 -2.57 -7.05
CA SER A 256 -6.13 -1.35 -6.25
C SER A 256 -7.37 -0.97 -5.45
N ILE A 257 -8.56 -1.47 -5.84
CA ILE A 257 -9.80 -1.34 -5.08
C ILE A 257 -10.01 -2.58 -4.20
N LEU A 258 -9.91 -3.77 -4.78
CA LEU A 258 -10.26 -5.02 -4.09
C LEU A 258 -9.35 -5.32 -2.91
N VAL A 259 -8.02 -5.22 -3.08
CA VAL A 259 -7.08 -5.65 -2.04
C VAL A 259 -7.20 -4.83 -0.75
N PRO A 260 -7.29 -3.48 -0.79
CA PRO A 260 -7.53 -2.70 0.43
C PRO A 260 -8.86 -3.03 1.11
N ILE A 261 -9.96 -3.18 0.35
CA ILE A 261 -11.29 -3.49 0.90
C ILE A 261 -11.28 -4.85 1.61
N ILE A 262 -10.75 -5.88 0.95
CA ILE A 262 -10.65 -7.23 1.52
C ILE A 262 -9.71 -7.22 2.74
N GLY A 263 -8.64 -6.42 2.69
CA GLY A 263 -7.76 -6.20 3.84
C GLY A 263 -8.47 -5.62 5.06
N ILE A 264 -9.37 -4.64 4.88
CA ILE A 264 -10.19 -4.06 5.94
C ILE A 264 -11.15 -5.11 6.52
N ILE A 265 -11.88 -5.83 5.65
CA ILE A 265 -12.81 -6.88 6.07
C ILE A 265 -12.08 -7.96 6.87
N ARG A 266 -10.92 -8.40 6.40
CA ARG A 266 -10.06 -9.39 7.09
C ARG A 266 -9.55 -8.87 8.43
N GLY A 267 -9.20 -7.59 8.51
CA GLY A 267 -8.83 -6.94 9.77
C GLY A 267 -9.98 -6.95 10.78
N LEU A 268 -11.17 -6.54 10.36
CA LEU A 268 -12.39 -6.54 11.19
C LEU A 268 -12.76 -7.95 11.66
N SER A 269 -12.68 -8.94 10.77
CA SER A 269 -12.96 -10.34 11.11
C SER A 269 -12.03 -10.86 12.20
N ARG A 270 -10.73 -10.52 12.15
CA ARG A 270 -9.74 -10.94 13.16
C ARG A 270 -9.97 -10.27 14.52
N VAL A 271 -10.37 -9.01 14.52
CA VAL A 271 -10.74 -8.31 15.76
C VAL A 271 -11.96 -8.97 16.37
N MET A 272 -12.99 -9.26 15.57
CA MET A 272 -14.20 -9.92 16.02
C MET A 272 -13.92 -11.33 16.58
N SER A 273 -13.10 -12.13 15.88
CA SER A 273 -12.73 -13.47 16.36
C SER A 273 -11.92 -13.44 17.66
N SER A 274 -11.12 -12.38 17.88
CA SER A 274 -10.37 -12.21 19.13
C SER A 274 -11.26 -11.80 20.30
N ILE A 275 -12.39 -11.13 20.04
CA ILE A 275 -13.35 -10.72 21.08
C ILE A 275 -14.32 -11.85 21.40
N ALA A 276 -14.72 -12.64 20.40
CA ALA A 276 -15.65 -13.77 20.56
C ALA A 276 -15.02 -14.98 21.29
N GLY A 277 -13.73 -14.94 21.61
CA GLY A 277 -12.99 -16.06 22.20
C GLY A 277 -13.30 -16.39 23.66
N ASP A 278 -14.21 -15.67 24.33
CA ASP A 278 -14.47 -15.91 25.76
C ASP A 278 -15.93 -15.73 26.24
N THR A 279 -16.85 -15.09 25.49
CA THR A 279 -18.24 -14.89 25.96
C THR A 279 -19.23 -14.80 24.79
N ASP A 280 -20.28 -15.63 24.86
CA ASP A 280 -21.52 -15.68 24.04
C ASP A 280 -21.55 -16.50 22.73
N GLU A 281 -22.45 -17.49 22.71
CA GLU A 281 -22.83 -18.35 21.56
C GLU A 281 -23.27 -17.55 20.31
N PHE A 282 -23.90 -16.38 20.50
CA PHE A 282 -24.33 -15.50 19.40
C PHE A 282 -23.15 -14.79 18.72
N MET A 283 -22.15 -14.36 19.49
CA MET A 283 -20.93 -13.76 18.95
C MET A 283 -20.07 -14.78 18.21
N PHE A 284 -20.11 -16.05 18.62
CA PHE A 284 -19.43 -17.16 17.94
C PHE A 284 -20.02 -17.46 16.54
N SER A 285 -21.35 -17.41 16.39
CA SER A 285 -22.02 -17.57 15.08
C SER A 285 -21.66 -16.45 14.10
N CYS A 286 -21.65 -15.19 14.56
CA CYS A 286 -21.17 -14.08 13.75
C CYS A 286 -19.69 -14.22 13.39
N ALA A 287 -18.82 -14.55 14.36
CA ALA A 287 -17.38 -14.70 14.12
C ALA A 287 -17.05 -15.81 13.10
N SER A 288 -17.75 -16.95 13.16
CA SER A 288 -17.60 -18.05 12.20
C SER A 288 -18.10 -17.69 10.80
N CYS A 289 -19.20 -16.93 10.69
CA CYS A 289 -19.70 -16.39 9.42
C CYS A 289 -18.69 -15.41 8.78
N TYR A 290 -18.15 -14.46 9.56
CA TYR A 290 -17.14 -13.51 9.08
C TYR A 290 -15.84 -14.19 8.67
N ALA A 291 -15.42 -15.23 9.40
CA ALA A 291 -14.24 -16.02 9.04
C ALA A 291 -14.43 -16.74 7.70
N GLY A 292 -15.58 -17.41 7.50
CA GLY A 292 -15.91 -18.10 6.25
C GLY A 292 -16.04 -17.15 5.05
N LEU A 293 -16.64 -15.96 5.25
CA LEU A 293 -16.69 -14.92 4.23
C LEU A 293 -15.30 -14.38 3.87
N THR A 294 -14.46 -14.13 4.88
CA THR A 294 -13.10 -13.61 4.68
C THR A 294 -12.23 -14.58 3.90
N ASP A 295 -12.29 -15.87 4.21
CA ASP A 295 -11.53 -16.90 3.49
C ASP A 295 -11.92 -16.97 2.01
N ARG A 296 -13.22 -16.86 1.71
CA ARG A 296 -13.69 -16.79 0.32
C ARG A 296 -13.22 -15.51 -0.37
N LEU A 297 -13.36 -14.36 0.27
CA LEU A 297 -12.96 -13.07 -0.33
C LEU A 297 -11.47 -12.99 -0.63
N VAL A 298 -10.63 -13.56 0.23
CA VAL A 298 -9.16 -13.56 0.06
C VAL A 298 -8.74 -14.36 -1.18
N ALA A 299 -9.47 -15.42 -1.53
CA ALA A 299 -9.24 -16.15 -2.78
C ALA A 299 -9.43 -15.24 -4.01
N TYR A 300 -10.44 -14.35 -4.00
CA TYR A 300 -10.73 -13.46 -5.15
C TYR A 300 -9.90 -12.17 -5.19
N GLY A 301 -9.29 -11.77 -4.07
CA GLY A 301 -8.48 -10.56 -4.03
C GLY A 301 -7.43 -10.60 -2.93
N ASN A 302 -6.21 -10.93 -3.32
CA ASN A 302 -5.06 -10.95 -2.44
C ASN A 302 -3.85 -10.29 -3.11
N ARG A 303 -2.86 -9.93 -2.30
CA ARG A 303 -1.66 -9.27 -2.80
C ARG A 303 -0.78 -10.18 -3.67
N TRP A 304 -0.94 -11.50 -3.55
CA TRP A 304 -0.12 -12.49 -4.24
C TRP A 304 -0.53 -12.62 -5.71
N GLY A 305 -1.82 -12.38 -6.01
CA GLY A 305 -2.33 -12.26 -7.37
C GLY A 305 -1.59 -11.23 -8.22
N PHE A 306 -1.04 -10.15 -7.64
CA PHE A 306 -0.21 -9.19 -8.38
C PHE A 306 1.07 -9.82 -8.97
N VAL A 307 1.61 -10.87 -8.35
CA VAL A 307 2.75 -11.62 -8.91
C VAL A 307 2.31 -12.32 -10.20
N HIS A 308 1.19 -13.03 -10.17
CA HIS A 308 0.64 -13.71 -11.35
C HIS A 308 0.23 -12.73 -12.46
N VAL A 309 -0.27 -11.53 -12.11
CA VAL A 309 -0.52 -10.46 -13.09
C VAL A 309 0.79 -10.09 -13.81
N GLY A 310 1.89 -9.92 -13.08
CA GLY A 310 3.18 -9.50 -13.65
C GLY A 310 3.92 -10.61 -14.39
N VAL A 311 3.83 -11.86 -13.92
CA VAL A 311 4.56 -13.00 -14.49
C VAL A 311 3.79 -13.62 -15.66
N TYR A 312 2.48 -13.80 -15.52
CA TYR A 312 1.66 -14.56 -16.47
C TYR A 312 0.70 -13.69 -17.28
N GLY A 313 0.60 -12.39 -17.00
CA GLY A 313 -0.33 -11.49 -17.70
C GLY A 313 -1.81 -11.80 -17.44
N LYS A 314 -2.13 -12.49 -16.32
CA LYS A 314 -3.50 -12.90 -15.99
C LYS A 314 -4.35 -11.73 -15.50
N GLY A 315 -5.66 -11.83 -15.69
CA GLY A 315 -6.65 -10.94 -15.05
C GLY A 315 -6.55 -11.02 -13.51
N PHE A 316 -6.63 -9.90 -12.80
CA PHE A 316 -6.34 -9.84 -11.35
C PHE A 316 -7.11 -10.83 -10.48
N VAL A 317 -8.40 -11.05 -10.75
CA VAL A 317 -9.23 -11.98 -9.96
C VAL A 317 -8.81 -13.42 -10.20
N CYS A 318 -8.64 -13.83 -11.46
CA CYS A 318 -8.12 -15.16 -11.81
C CYS A 318 -6.72 -15.37 -11.22
N ALA A 319 -5.85 -14.36 -11.34
CA ALA A 319 -4.51 -14.37 -10.77
C ALA A 319 -4.54 -14.57 -9.24
N SER A 320 -5.48 -13.92 -8.54
CA SER A 320 -5.68 -14.07 -7.10
C SER A 320 -6.14 -15.47 -6.72
N VAL A 321 -7.13 -16.01 -7.43
CA VAL A 321 -7.67 -17.37 -7.18
C VAL A 321 -6.59 -18.41 -7.39
N ASP A 322 -5.90 -18.37 -8.54
CA ASP A 322 -4.82 -19.32 -8.87
C ASP A 322 -3.71 -19.29 -7.82
N SER A 323 -3.28 -18.10 -7.40
CA SER A 323 -2.23 -17.97 -6.38
C SER A 323 -2.68 -18.49 -5.02
N TRP A 324 -3.95 -18.31 -4.66
CA TRP A 324 -4.49 -18.77 -3.38
C TRP A 324 -4.66 -20.30 -3.35
N GLU A 325 -5.24 -20.88 -4.40
CA GLU A 325 -5.36 -22.34 -4.54
C GLU A 325 -4.00 -23.03 -4.51
N MET A 326 -2.99 -22.44 -5.15
CA MET A 326 -1.62 -22.95 -5.12
C MET A 326 -1.07 -22.99 -3.69
N PHE A 327 -1.26 -21.93 -2.90
CA PHE A 327 -0.83 -21.93 -1.51
C PHE A 327 -1.59 -22.93 -0.65
N GLU A 328 -2.87 -23.18 -0.93
CA GLU A 328 -3.64 -24.21 -0.24
C GLU A 328 -3.12 -25.61 -0.57
N ARG A 329 -2.83 -25.90 -1.84
CA ARG A 329 -2.27 -27.19 -2.28
C ARG A 329 -0.92 -27.51 -1.64
N VAL A 330 -0.07 -26.50 -1.44
CA VAL A 330 1.26 -26.65 -0.82
C VAL A 330 1.20 -26.56 0.73
N GLY A 331 0.05 -26.24 1.31
CA GLY A 331 -0.10 -26.11 2.77
C GLY A 331 0.49 -24.81 3.36
N MET A 332 0.67 -23.76 2.55
CA MET A 332 1.31 -22.51 2.96
C MET A 332 0.36 -21.47 3.59
N LYS A 333 -0.93 -21.80 3.77
CA LYS A 333 -1.93 -20.85 4.31
C LYS A 333 -1.53 -20.30 5.69
N SER A 334 -1.13 -21.17 6.61
CA SER A 334 -0.67 -20.77 7.97
C SER A 334 0.58 -19.90 7.92
N LEU A 335 1.51 -20.23 7.02
CA LEU A 335 2.75 -19.49 6.81
C LEU A 335 2.46 -18.04 6.35
N ILE A 336 1.59 -17.91 5.34
CA ILE A 336 1.16 -16.63 4.78
C ILE A 336 0.42 -15.78 5.82
N ASP A 337 -0.42 -16.40 6.64
CA ASP A 337 -1.14 -15.70 7.70
C ASP A 337 -0.23 -15.21 8.82
N SER A 338 0.92 -15.86 8.99
CA SER A 338 1.96 -15.46 9.93
C SER A 338 2.93 -14.39 9.39
N ASP A 339 2.89 -14.08 8.08
CA ASP A 339 3.77 -13.08 7.47
C ASP A 339 3.54 -11.67 8.07
N LEU A 340 4.64 -11.04 8.47
CA LEU A 340 4.64 -9.68 9.01
C LEU A 340 4.98 -8.62 7.97
N THR A 341 5.42 -8.98 6.76
CA THR A 341 5.92 -8.04 5.76
C THR A 341 4.88 -6.98 5.41
N GLY A 342 3.63 -7.40 5.21
CA GLY A 342 2.51 -6.47 4.98
C GLY A 342 2.31 -5.48 6.12
N THR A 343 2.36 -5.96 7.36
CA THR A 343 2.22 -5.11 8.55
C THR A 343 3.40 -4.14 8.70
N ILE A 344 4.63 -4.60 8.48
CA ILE A 344 5.83 -3.76 8.56
C ILE A 344 5.78 -2.65 7.51
N CYS A 345 5.39 -2.98 6.28
CA CYS A 345 5.22 -2.00 5.20
C CYS A 345 4.14 -0.96 5.54
N PHE A 346 3.05 -1.40 6.18
CA PHE A 346 1.99 -0.52 6.64
C PHE A 346 2.44 0.39 7.80
N LEU A 347 3.08 -0.16 8.83
CA LEU A 347 3.61 0.61 9.97
C LEU A 347 4.69 1.60 9.54
N CYS A 348 5.54 1.24 8.58
CA CYS A 348 6.52 2.16 8.01
C CYS A 348 5.83 3.37 7.36
N ALA A 349 4.74 3.15 6.62
CA ALA A 349 3.97 4.23 6.03
C ALA A 349 3.21 5.07 7.07
N VAL A 350 2.65 4.46 8.11
CA VAL A 350 2.05 5.18 9.23
C VAL A 350 3.09 6.06 9.91
N ALA A 351 4.28 5.54 10.19
CA ALA A 351 5.38 6.30 10.77
C ALA A 351 5.76 7.53 9.92
N GLY A 352 5.92 7.35 8.61
CA GLY A 352 6.25 8.44 7.69
C GLY A 352 5.13 9.46 7.52
N GLY A 353 3.87 9.02 7.49
CA GLY A 353 2.70 9.90 7.52
C GLY A 353 2.65 10.73 8.80
N SER A 354 2.82 10.09 9.96
CA SER A 354 2.88 10.77 11.26
C SER A 354 4.03 11.78 11.34
N PHE A 355 5.21 11.45 10.78
CA PHE A 355 6.32 12.40 10.69
C PHE A 355 5.99 13.61 9.82
N CYS A 356 5.34 13.39 8.69
CA CYS A 356 4.86 14.45 7.80
C CYS A 356 3.85 15.37 8.49
N THR A 357 2.91 14.79 9.25
CA THR A 357 2.01 15.54 10.12
C THR A 357 2.75 16.38 11.14
N LEU A 358 3.78 15.83 11.79
CA LEU A 358 4.58 16.59 12.77
C LEU A 358 5.25 17.80 12.12
N VAL A 359 5.84 17.64 10.93
CA VAL A 359 6.53 18.72 10.22
C VAL A 359 5.54 19.79 9.75
N ALA A 360 4.57 19.43 8.91
CA ALA A 360 3.65 20.40 8.32
C ALA A 360 2.65 20.96 9.34
N GLY A 361 2.16 20.10 10.24
CA GLY A 361 1.22 20.47 11.28
C GLY A 361 1.83 21.44 12.29
N SER A 362 3.06 21.18 12.77
CA SER A 362 3.75 22.12 13.68
C SER A 362 4.01 23.45 12.98
N TRP A 363 4.47 23.43 11.74
CA TRP A 363 4.69 24.65 10.94
C TRP A 363 3.42 25.51 10.87
N VAL A 364 2.29 24.92 10.47
CA VAL A 364 1.04 25.67 10.32
C VAL A 364 0.42 26.03 11.66
N LEU A 365 0.62 25.22 12.71
CA LEU A 365 0.15 25.55 14.07
C LEU A 365 0.75 26.85 14.59
N PHE A 366 2.05 27.09 14.34
CA PHE A 366 2.71 28.33 14.75
C PHE A 366 2.37 29.53 13.87
N VAL A 367 2.13 29.31 12.58
CA VAL A 367 1.86 30.42 11.65
C VAL A 367 0.37 30.79 11.61
N HIS A 368 -0.51 29.81 11.35
CA HIS A 368 -1.96 29.98 11.17
C HIS A 368 -2.75 28.78 11.69
N LYS A 369 -3.10 28.83 12.98
CA LYS A 369 -3.80 27.75 13.70
C LYS A 369 -5.07 27.23 13.01
N ASP A 370 -5.84 28.09 12.35
CA ASP A 370 -7.12 27.73 11.70
C ASP A 370 -6.98 26.63 10.64
N TYR A 371 -5.83 26.54 9.99
CA TYR A 371 -5.57 25.55 8.93
C TYR A 371 -4.75 24.34 9.42
N ALA A 372 -4.27 24.36 10.66
CA ALA A 372 -3.35 23.37 11.19
C ALA A 372 -3.95 21.96 11.13
N PHE A 373 -5.25 21.81 11.45
CA PHE A 373 -5.91 20.50 11.41
C PHE A 373 -5.93 19.91 9.99
N LEU A 374 -6.45 20.66 9.01
CA LEU A 374 -6.56 20.17 7.64
C LEU A 374 -5.19 19.86 7.06
N VAL A 375 -4.22 20.77 7.19
CA VAL A 375 -2.85 20.56 6.69
C VAL A 375 -2.20 19.33 7.34
N SER A 376 -2.42 19.11 8.65
CA SER A 376 -1.91 17.93 9.36
C SER A 376 -2.43 16.62 8.79
N ILE A 377 -3.73 16.55 8.48
CA ILE A 377 -4.36 15.36 7.88
C ILE A 377 -3.87 15.14 6.44
N TYR A 378 -3.73 16.21 5.65
CA TYR A 378 -3.20 16.08 4.29
C TYR A 378 -1.74 15.65 4.26
N ALA A 379 -0.90 16.23 5.12
CA ALA A 379 0.48 15.83 5.27
C ALA A 379 0.60 14.35 5.67
N PHE A 380 -0.29 13.87 6.56
CA PHE A 380 -0.38 12.45 6.90
C PHE A 380 -0.57 11.58 5.66
N PHE A 381 -1.61 11.84 4.87
CA PHE A 381 -1.95 11.03 3.71
C PHE A 381 -0.85 11.04 2.65
N ILE A 382 -0.26 12.20 2.38
CA ILE A 382 0.83 12.33 1.40
C ILE A 382 2.05 11.53 1.87
N GLY A 383 2.48 11.74 3.11
CA GLY A 383 3.58 10.98 3.70
C GLY A 383 3.31 9.49 3.69
N TYR A 384 2.12 9.08 4.11
CA TYR A 384 1.69 7.69 4.10
C TYR A 384 1.77 7.08 2.71
N PHE A 385 1.16 7.69 1.69
CA PHE A 385 1.12 7.12 0.35
C PHE A 385 2.48 7.08 -0.34
N LEU A 386 3.32 8.12 -0.18
CA LEU A 386 4.68 8.12 -0.72
C LEU A 386 5.54 7.02 -0.11
N ILE A 387 5.42 6.79 1.20
CA ILE A 387 6.11 5.67 1.85
C ILE A 387 5.50 4.33 1.43
N ARG A 388 4.17 4.22 1.25
CA ARG A 388 3.54 3.00 0.72
C ARG A 388 4.06 2.64 -0.66
N ILE A 389 4.29 3.63 -1.53
CA ILE A 389 4.93 3.43 -2.84
C ILE A 389 6.31 2.81 -2.63
N ALA A 390 7.18 3.38 -1.79
CA ALA A 390 8.48 2.77 -1.50
C ALA A 390 8.40 1.36 -0.92
N MET A 391 7.46 1.12 -0.02
CA MET A 391 7.23 -0.18 0.60
C MET A 391 6.61 -1.21 -0.36
N ALA A 392 6.17 -0.81 -1.55
CA ALA A 392 5.73 -1.74 -2.58
C ALA A 392 6.86 -2.64 -3.07
N TRP A 393 8.11 -2.15 -3.06
CA TRP A 393 9.29 -2.89 -3.49
C TRP A 393 9.58 -4.11 -2.62
N PRO A 394 9.83 -3.96 -1.29
CA PRO A 394 10.08 -5.13 -0.44
C PRO A 394 8.87 -6.05 -0.38
N GLN A 395 7.65 -5.49 -0.42
CA GLN A 395 6.42 -6.28 -0.47
C GLN A 395 6.33 -7.13 -1.75
N ALA A 396 6.74 -6.58 -2.91
CA ALA A 396 6.80 -7.30 -4.17
C ALA A 396 7.84 -8.42 -4.14
N CYS A 397 9.01 -8.16 -3.55
CA CYS A 397 10.07 -9.16 -3.41
C CYS A 397 9.60 -10.36 -2.59
N VAL A 398 9.02 -10.12 -1.40
CA VAL A 398 8.49 -11.20 -0.54
C VAL A 398 7.33 -11.92 -1.21
N SER A 399 6.46 -11.20 -1.94
CA SER A 399 5.36 -11.82 -2.68
C SER A 399 5.85 -12.74 -3.78
N ALA A 400 6.81 -12.30 -4.57
CA ALA A 400 7.43 -13.10 -5.61
C ALA A 400 8.16 -14.32 -5.02
N TYR A 401 8.88 -14.16 -3.90
CA TYR A 401 9.57 -15.25 -3.22
C TYR A 401 8.60 -16.37 -2.78
N TYR A 402 7.49 -16.00 -2.11
CA TYR A 402 6.50 -16.99 -1.68
C TYR A 402 5.82 -17.70 -2.85
N VAL A 403 5.43 -16.97 -3.89
CA VAL A 403 4.80 -17.56 -5.08
C VAL A 403 5.76 -18.49 -5.81
N ALA A 404 7.02 -18.06 -6.03
CA ALA A 404 8.04 -18.88 -6.66
C ALA A 404 8.31 -20.17 -5.86
N PHE A 405 8.34 -20.07 -4.52
CA PHE A 405 8.49 -21.23 -3.66
C PHE A 405 7.30 -22.19 -3.78
N ALA A 406 6.07 -21.68 -3.81
CA ALA A 406 4.87 -22.51 -3.91
C ALA A 406 4.80 -23.27 -5.24
N GLU A 407 5.29 -22.68 -6.33
CA GLU A 407 5.32 -23.35 -7.63
C GLU A 407 6.40 -24.43 -7.74
N ASN A 408 7.59 -24.18 -7.17
CA ASN A 408 8.65 -25.17 -7.15
C ASN A 408 9.44 -25.14 -5.83
N PRO A 409 8.94 -25.84 -4.79
CA PRO A 409 9.59 -25.86 -3.48
C PRO A 409 11.03 -26.41 -3.51
N GLN A 410 11.36 -27.26 -4.49
CA GLN A 410 12.68 -27.89 -4.62
C GLN A 410 13.70 -27.02 -5.39
N GLY A 411 13.36 -25.78 -5.71
CA GLY A 411 14.27 -24.87 -6.40
C GLY A 411 15.57 -24.59 -5.62
N LEU A 412 16.71 -24.67 -6.31
CA LEU A 412 18.05 -24.48 -5.72
C LEU A 412 18.32 -23.06 -5.16
N GLN A 413 17.48 -22.08 -5.50
CA GLN A 413 17.61 -20.69 -5.00
C GLN A 413 16.92 -20.47 -3.66
N PHE A 414 16.12 -21.44 -3.19
CA PHE A 414 15.41 -21.33 -1.92
C PHE A 414 16.28 -21.79 -0.78
N ASP A 415 16.22 -21.05 0.33
CA ASP A 415 16.84 -21.48 1.56
C ASP A 415 15.92 -22.43 2.35
N SER A 416 16.44 -22.99 3.44
CA SER A 416 15.66 -23.88 4.31
C SER A 416 14.62 -23.14 5.16
N THR A 417 14.46 -21.81 5.05
CA THR A 417 13.61 -21.03 5.96
C THR A 417 12.14 -21.41 5.87
N ILE A 418 11.61 -21.59 4.65
CA ILE A 418 10.21 -22.00 4.49
C ILE A 418 10.04 -23.47 4.85
N HIS A 419 10.95 -24.34 4.39
CA HIS A 419 10.94 -25.78 4.68
C HIS A 419 10.89 -26.07 6.20
N ASN A 420 11.78 -25.43 6.97
CA ASN A 420 11.86 -25.60 8.42
C ASN A 420 10.61 -25.10 9.17
N ARG A 421 9.75 -24.31 8.52
CA ARG A 421 8.52 -23.79 9.12
C ARG A 421 7.28 -24.59 8.74
N LEU A 422 7.37 -25.38 7.66
CA LEU A 422 6.31 -26.30 7.22
C LEU A 422 6.40 -27.68 7.89
N GLN A 423 7.60 -28.05 8.38
CA GLN A 423 7.82 -29.17 9.31
C GLN A 423 7.39 -28.77 10.72
#